data_AF-A0A2N3LLT8-F1
#
_entry.id   AF-A0A2N3LLT8-F1
#
_cell.length_a   1.000
_cell.length_b   1.000
_cell.length_c   1.000
_cell.angle_alpha   90.00
_cell.angle_beta   90.00
_cell.angle_gamma   90.00
#
_symmetry.space_group_name_H-M   'P 1'
#
loop_
_entity.id
_entity.type
_entity.pdbx_description
1 polymer ?
#
loop_
_entity_poly.entity_id
_entity_poly.type
_entity_poly.pdbx_seq_one_letter_code
_entity_poly.pdbx_strand_id
1 'polypeptide(L)' 'MDFRRTIAFKNYEWVEIDFRQLRKGDNFRMFELNGEEVLDEYGNKIMKAKSDPYYDLELECWLVDLEEMK' A
#
# COMPACT_ATOMS: atom_id res chain seq x y z
N MET A 1 -2.63 -17.99 -4.00
CA MET A 1 -2.93 -16.92 -3.01
C MET A 1 -3.26 -15.70 -3.83
N ASP A 2 -4.48 -15.21 -3.70
CA ASP A 2 -4.88 -13.96 -4.34
C ASP A 2 -4.41 -12.82 -3.46
N PHE A 3 -3.50 -12.00 -3.99
CA PHE A 3 -2.97 -10.84 -3.28
C PHE A 3 -3.75 -9.60 -3.70
N ARG A 4 -3.97 -8.70 -2.73
CA ARG A 4 -4.53 -7.37 -3.01
C ARG A 4 -3.71 -6.66 -4.07
N ARG A 5 -4.40 -5.99 -4.99
CA ARG A 5 -3.75 -5.20 -6.04
C ARG A 5 -3.21 -3.92 -5.44
N THR A 6 -1.98 -3.55 -5.79
CA THR A 6 -1.33 -2.32 -5.31
C THR A 6 -0.93 -1.45 -6.49
N ILE A 7 -1.22 -0.16 -6.43
CA ILE A 7 -0.72 0.83 -7.39
C ILE A 7 0.08 1.90 -6.65
N ALA A 8 1.21 2.33 -7.20
CA ALA A 8 2.01 3.42 -6.66
C ALA A 8 2.09 4.58 -7.66
N PHE A 9 2.16 5.80 -7.14
CA PHE A 9 2.32 7.00 -7.96
C PHE A 9 3.80 7.21 -8.29
N LYS A 10 4.17 6.95 -9.55
CA LYS A 10 5.54 7.01 -10.06
C LYS A 10 5.54 7.83 -11.35
N ASN A 11 6.52 8.71 -11.52
CA ASN A 11 6.67 9.53 -12.74
C ASN A 11 5.37 10.23 -13.17
N TYR A 12 4.61 10.77 -12.22
CA TYR A 12 3.32 11.45 -12.42
C TYR A 12 2.15 10.54 -12.88
N GLU A 13 2.30 9.22 -12.79
CA GLU A 13 1.27 8.26 -13.18
C GLU A 13 1.05 7.19 -12.09
N TRP A 14 -0.12 6.57 -12.08
CA TRP A 14 -0.41 5.45 -11.20
C TRP A 14 -0.06 4.14 -11.91
N VAL A 15 0.85 3.37 -11.33
CA VAL A 15 1.38 2.15 -11.94
C VAL A 15 1.14 0.99 -11.00
N GLU A 16 0.66 -0.13 -11.54
CA GLU A 16 0.53 -1.36 -10.76
C GLU A 16 1.90 -1.92 -10.39
N ILE A 17 2.05 -2.29 -9.13
CA ILE A 17 3.29 -2.81 -8.57
C ILE A 17 2.99 -4.01 -7.66
N ASP A 18 4.01 -4.83 -7.44
CA ASP A 18 3.99 -5.75 -6.30
C ASP A 18 4.13 -4.92 -5.01
N PHE A 19 3.34 -5.24 -3.97
CA PHE A 19 3.38 -4.52 -2.70
C PHE A 19 4.81 -4.41 -2.12
N ARG A 20 5.65 -5.44 -2.31
CA ARG A 20 7.04 -5.49 -1.84
C ARG A 20 7.97 -4.51 -2.57
N GLN A 21 7.53 -3.94 -3.68
CA GLN A 21 8.27 -2.93 -4.44
C GLN A 21 8.02 -1.51 -3.94
N LEU A 22 7.07 -1.30 -3.02
CA LEU A 22 6.90 -0.01 -2.36
C LEU A 22 8.21 0.44 -1.72
N ARG A 23 8.37 1.76 -1.69
CA ARG A 23 9.46 2.42 -0.99
C ARG A 23 8.93 3.44 -0.02
N LYS A 24 9.68 3.69 1.04
CA LYS A 24 9.45 4.83 1.91
C LYS A 24 9.27 6.11 1.09
N GLY A 25 8.19 6.83 1.37
CA GLY A 25 7.80 8.07 0.71
C GLY A 25 6.83 7.89 -0.46
N ASP A 26 6.58 6.66 -0.91
CA ASP A 26 5.63 6.41 -1.99
C ASP A 26 4.20 6.71 -1.57
N ASN A 27 3.47 7.40 -2.46
CA ASN A 27 2.03 7.44 -2.40
C ASN A 27 1.47 6.23 -3.16
N PHE A 28 0.59 5.47 -2.52
CA PHE A 28 0.04 4.25 -3.07
C PHE A 28 -1.46 4.09 -2.77
N ARG A 29 -2.11 3.21 -3.51
CA ARG A 29 -3.47 2.73 -3.22
C ARG A 29 -3.49 1.22 -3.27
N MET A 30 -4.39 0.62 -2.49
CA MET A 30 -4.62 -0.81 -2.51
C MET A 30 -6.07 -1.11 -2.83
N PHE A 31 -6.31 -2.27 -3.43
CA PHE A 31 -7.62 -2.75 -3.79
C PHE A 31 -7.80 -4.18 -3.30
N GLU A 32 -8.98 -4.46 -2.74
CA GLU A 32 -9.44 -5.80 -2.45
C GLU A 32 -9.61 -6.61 -3.75
N LEU A 33 -9.76 -7.93 -3.62
CA LEU A 33 -9.87 -8.83 -4.77
C LEU A 33 -11.11 -8.58 -5.64
N ASN A 34 -12.16 -8.02 -5.04
CA ASN A 34 -13.37 -7.59 -5.71
C ASN A 34 -13.22 -6.22 -6.42
N GLY A 35 -12.06 -5.56 -6.29
CA GLY A 35 -11.77 -4.24 -6.86
C GLY A 35 -12.15 -3.06 -5.95
N GLU A 36 -12.69 -3.29 -4.76
CA GLU A 36 -12.98 -2.22 -3.81
C GLU A 36 -11.70 -1.59 -3.26
N GLU A 37 -11.70 -0.28 -3.06
CA GLU A 37 -10.55 0.43 -2.50
C GLU A 37 -10.37 0.12 -1.01
N VAL A 38 -9.14 -0.19 -0.61
CA VAL A 38 -8.75 -0.25 0.79
C VAL A 38 -8.61 1.18 1.30
N LEU A 39 -9.20 1.44 2.46
CA LEU A 39 -9.17 2.74 3.13
C LEU A 39 -8.28 2.66 4.39
N ASP A 40 -7.61 3.76 4.71
CA ASP A 40 -7.00 3.91 6.03
C ASP A 40 -8.08 4.12 7.12
N GLU A 41 -7.65 4.25 8.38
CA GLU A 41 -8.54 4.46 9.52
C GLU A 41 -9.35 5.76 9.46
N TYR A 42 -8.96 6.71 8.59
CA TYR A 42 -9.61 8.00 8.39
C TYR A 42 -10.48 8.04 7.12
N GLY A 43 -10.54 6.94 6.36
CA GLY A 43 -11.29 6.86 5.11
C GLY A 43 -10.52 7.37 3.87
N ASN A 44 -9.21 7.61 3.97
CA ASN A 44 -8.39 8.02 2.83
C ASN A 44 -8.08 6.82 1.93
N LYS A 45 -8.15 7.08 0.62
CA LYS A 45 -7.85 6.10 -0.44
C LYS A 45 -6.38 6.11 -0.87
N ILE A 46 -5.68 7.20 -0.58
CA ILE A 46 -4.28 7.38 -0.90
C ILE A 46 -3.52 7.33 0.42
N MET A 47 -2.64 6.34 0.52
CA MET A 47 -1.78 6.13 1.66
C MET A 47 -0.35 6.55 1.28
N LYS A 48 0.42 7.01 2.26
CA LYS A 48 1.83 7.33 2.08
C LYS A 48 2.69 6.43 2.94
N ALA A 49 3.61 5.70 2.30
CA ALA A 49 4.50 4.77 2.98
C ALA A 49 5.52 5.54 3.84
N LYS A 50 5.56 5.26 5.14
CA LYS A 50 6.52 5.79 6.11
C LYS A 50 7.78 4.93 6.20
N SER A 51 7.69 3.66 5.80
CA SER A 51 8.80 2.69 5.74
C SER A 51 8.83 1.95 4.39
N ASP A 52 9.94 1.24 4.14
CA ASP A 52 9.95 0.20 3.11
C ASP A 52 9.15 -1.02 3.64
N PRO A 53 8.54 -1.84 2.77
CA PRO A 53 7.85 -3.05 3.21
C PRO A 53 8.75 -3.99 3.99
N TYR A 54 8.22 -4.55 5.06
CA TYR A 54 8.89 -5.56 5.87
C TYR A 54 7.95 -6.75 6.10
N TYR A 55 8.54 -7.93 6.28
CA TYR A 55 7.78 -9.14 6.54
C TYR A 55 7.60 -9.32 8.05
N ASP A 56 6.36 -9.42 8.48
CA ASP A 56 6.01 -9.73 9.86
C ASP A 56 5.88 -11.26 10.02
N LEU A 57 6.70 -11.83 10.90
CA LEU A 57 6.75 -13.28 11.13
C LEU A 57 5.56 -13.80 11.94
N GLU A 58 4.93 -12.97 12.77
CA GLU A 58 3.80 -13.39 13.60
C GLU A 58 2.49 -13.38 12.80
N LEU A 59 2.33 -12.38 11.94
CA LEU A 59 1.18 -12.22 11.04
C LEU A 59 1.38 -12.92 9.69
N GLU A 60 2.57 -13.47 9.45
CA GLU A 60 2.98 -14.13 8.21
C GLU A 60 2.68 -13.31 6.93
N CYS A 61 2.75 -11.98 7.01
CA CYS A 61 2.42 -11.09 5.90
C CYS A 61 3.37 -9.90 5.75
N TRP A 62 3.33 -9.26 4.58
CA TRP A 62 4.08 -8.03 4.32
C TRP A 62 3.30 -6.82 4.81
N LEU A 63 3.98 -5.98 5.57
CA LEU A 63 3.45 -4.74 6.14
C LEU A 63 4.25 -3.54 5.67
N VAL A 64 3.63 -2.37 5.78
CA VAL A 64 4.27 -1.07 5.62
C VAL A 64 3.69 -0.12 6.65
N ASP A 65 4.53 0.72 7.25
CA ASP A 65 4.04 1.78 8.14
C ASP A 65 3.47 2.91 7.29
N LEU A 66 2.38 3.52 7.76
CA LEU A 66 1.78 4.68 7.11
C LEU A 66 2.19 5.99 7.78
N GLU A 67 2.30 7.06 6.99
CA GLU A 67 2.32 8.41 7.55
C GLU A 67 0.91 8.78 8.03
N GLU A 68 0.80 9.32 9.25
CA GLU A 68 -0.46 9.88 9.74
C GLU A 68 -0.87 11.06 8.85
N MET A 69 -2.02 10.94 8.18
CA MET A 69 -2.61 12.01 7.41
C MET A 69 -3.77 12.61 8.22
N LYS A 70 -3.57 13.84 8.70
CA LYS A 70 -4.58 14.61 9.47
C LYS A 70 -5.57 15.34 8.58
#